data_AF-A0A3N5RLT1-F1
#
_entry.id   AF-A0A3N5RLT1-F1
#
_cell.length_a   1.000
_cell.length_b   1.000
_cell.length_c   1.000
_cell.angle_alpha   90.00
_cell.angle_beta   90.00
_cell.angle_gamma   90.00
#
_symmetry.space_group_name_H-M   'P 1'
#
loop_
_entity.id
_entity.type
_entity.pdbx_description
1 polymer ?
#
loop_
_entity_poly.entity_id
_entity_poly.type
_entity_poly.pdbx_seq_one_letter_code
_entity_poly.pdbx_strand_id
1 'polypeptide(L)'
;MKAPVSTAIAIAAGIVVLLGYFIPYEGLVSIRTMMLRWAIILAAFALIVGVINLARVHVGKIKQGKAQAVYSVVLLVSLVITVITASYFTPTGTWSLWIFNNIQLPIEASLMALLAILLIVAGVRLLRRRLNTFSVIFLVTALLVLIGTVPILFVGEIPALRLIREVIVEVPGVAGARGILLGVTLGAIATGVRVLIGADRPYGG
;
A
#
# COMPACT_ATOMS: atom_id res chain seq x y z
N MET A 1 15.17 -18.19 29.60
CA MET A 1 13.85 -18.53 30.20
C MET A 1 12.78 -17.41 30.10
N LYS A 2 13.04 -16.24 29.45
CA LYS A 2 12.08 -15.12 29.39
C LYS A 2 11.08 -15.16 28.20
N ALA A 3 11.39 -15.91 27.14
CA ALA A 3 10.60 -16.01 25.92
C ALA A 3 9.17 -16.63 26.05
N PRO A 4 8.90 -17.63 26.92
CA PRO A 4 7.55 -18.19 27.01
C PRO A 4 6.57 -17.24 27.71
N VAL A 5 7.06 -16.46 28.68
CA VAL A 5 6.23 -15.53 29.45
C VAL A 5 5.77 -14.35 28.59
N SER A 6 6.66 -13.76 27.79
CA SER A 6 6.30 -12.67 26.87
C SER A 6 5.30 -13.13 25.81
N THR A 7 5.47 -14.33 25.28
CA THR A 7 4.53 -14.93 24.32
C THR A 7 3.17 -15.17 24.95
N ALA A 8 3.12 -15.72 26.17
CA ALA A 8 1.85 -15.94 26.89
C ALA A 8 1.10 -14.63 27.16
N ILE A 9 1.82 -13.56 27.54
CA ILE A 9 1.24 -12.22 27.75
C ILE A 9 0.66 -11.69 26.43
N ALA A 10 1.39 -11.81 25.32
CA ALA A 10 0.93 -11.35 24.01
C ALA A 10 -0.34 -12.09 23.55
N ILE A 11 -0.39 -13.40 23.74
CA ILE A 11 -1.57 -14.23 23.43
C ILE A 11 -2.75 -13.80 24.31
N ALA A 12 -2.55 -13.69 25.62
CA ALA A 12 -3.60 -13.29 26.56
C ALA A 12 -4.15 -11.89 26.22
N ALA A 13 -3.26 -10.94 25.93
CA ALA A 13 -3.64 -9.59 25.52
C ALA A 13 -4.50 -9.59 24.25
N GLY A 14 -4.11 -10.36 23.23
CA GLY A 14 -4.88 -10.46 22.00
C GLY A 14 -6.23 -11.16 22.20
N ILE A 15 -6.31 -12.20 23.04
CA ILE A 15 -7.58 -12.86 23.39
C ILE A 15 -8.51 -11.89 24.11
N VAL A 16 -8.02 -11.10 25.08
CA VAL A 16 -8.85 -10.10 25.80
C VAL A 16 -9.42 -9.07 24.83
N VAL A 17 -8.60 -8.58 23.90
CA VAL A 17 -9.06 -7.64 22.85
C VAL A 17 -10.15 -8.27 21.97
N LEU A 18 -9.96 -9.52 21.54
CA LEU A 18 -10.95 -10.26 20.75
C LEU A 18 -12.26 -10.47 21.50
N LEU A 19 -12.20 -10.93 22.75
CA LEU A 19 -13.39 -11.13 23.59
C LEU A 19 -14.17 -9.82 23.76
N GLY A 20 -13.49 -8.68 23.87
CA GLY A 20 -14.13 -7.37 23.92
C GLY A 20 -14.87 -6.97 22.65
N TYR A 21 -14.62 -7.62 21.49
CA TYR A 21 -15.42 -7.45 20.28
C TYR A 21 -16.65 -8.36 20.23
N PHE A 22 -16.54 -9.60 20.73
CA PHE A 22 -17.62 -10.58 20.64
C PHE A 22 -18.61 -10.53 21.80
N ILE A 23 -18.20 -10.06 22.98
CA ILE A 23 -19.03 -10.02 24.19
C ILE A 23 -19.37 -8.57 24.54
N PRO A 24 -20.66 -8.15 24.48
CA PRO A 24 -21.07 -6.78 24.79
C PRO A 24 -21.16 -6.53 26.31
N TYR A 25 -20.05 -6.71 27.01
CA TYR A 25 -19.91 -6.43 28.44
C TYR A 25 -19.08 -5.16 28.65
N GLU A 26 -19.60 -4.19 29.41
CA GLU A 26 -19.00 -2.86 29.55
C GLU A 26 -17.54 -2.87 30.06
N GLY A 27 -17.22 -3.79 30.98
CA GLY A 27 -15.86 -3.95 31.48
C GLY A 27 -14.87 -4.43 30.40
N LEU A 28 -15.29 -5.36 29.54
CA LEU A 28 -14.48 -5.89 28.43
C LEU A 28 -14.29 -4.83 27.34
N VAL A 29 -15.33 -4.05 27.03
CA VAL A 29 -15.26 -2.91 26.10
C VAL A 29 -14.28 -1.86 26.61
N SER A 30 -14.30 -1.53 27.91
CA SER A 30 -13.40 -0.57 28.53
C SER A 30 -11.94 -1.04 28.49
N ILE A 31 -11.67 -2.30 28.84
CA ILE A 31 -10.32 -2.88 28.75
C ILE A 31 -9.82 -2.89 27.30
N ARG A 32 -10.66 -3.34 26.34
CA ARG A 32 -10.32 -3.32 24.90
C ARG A 32 -9.93 -1.92 24.44
N THR A 33 -10.73 -0.90 24.75
CA THR A 33 -10.45 0.47 24.32
C THR A 33 -9.18 1.03 24.96
N MET A 34 -8.90 0.71 26.23
CA MET A 34 -7.65 1.05 26.91
C MET A 34 -6.45 0.41 26.20
N MET A 35 -6.51 -0.90 25.93
CA MET A 35 -5.43 -1.63 25.25
C MET A 35 -5.21 -1.15 23.81
N LEU A 36 -6.28 -0.86 23.07
CA LEU A 36 -6.17 -0.30 21.72
C LEU A 36 -5.55 1.10 21.74
N ARG A 37 -5.86 1.94 22.73
CA ARG A 37 -5.18 3.25 22.88
C ARG A 37 -3.67 3.08 23.11
N TRP A 38 -3.27 2.14 23.97
CA TRP A 38 -1.85 1.83 24.16
C TRP A 38 -1.21 1.30 22.87
N ALA A 39 -1.89 0.41 22.16
CA ALA A 39 -1.41 -0.11 20.88
C ALA A 39 -1.22 0.99 19.83
N ILE A 40 -2.15 1.95 19.74
CA ILE A 40 -2.05 3.12 18.84
C ILE A 40 -0.85 3.99 19.20
N ILE A 41 -0.63 4.26 20.50
CA ILE A 41 0.54 5.02 20.96
C ILE A 41 1.83 4.29 20.58
N LEU A 42 1.92 2.98 20.83
CA LEU A 42 3.08 2.17 20.45
C LEU A 42 3.28 2.13 18.94
N ALA A 43 2.21 2.07 18.14
CA ALA A 43 2.28 2.12 16.69
C ALA A 43 2.83 3.46 16.18
N ALA A 44 2.43 4.58 16.81
CA ALA A 44 2.98 5.90 16.49
C ALA A 44 4.49 5.97 16.78
N PHE A 45 4.95 5.44 17.92
CA PHE A 45 6.39 5.33 18.20
C PHE A 45 7.10 4.38 17.23
N ALA A 46 6.48 3.25 16.86
CA ALA A 46 7.03 2.31 15.90
C ALA A 46 7.22 2.95 14.52
N LEU A 47 6.28 3.82 14.10
CA LEU A 47 6.42 4.62 12.87
C LEU A 47 7.66 5.52 12.94
N ILE A 48 7.85 6.24 14.05
CA ILE A 48 9.03 7.09 14.26
C ILE A 48 10.32 6.26 14.18
N VAL A 49 10.35 5.10 14.84
CA VAL A 49 11.49 4.17 14.77
C VAL A 49 11.74 3.70 13.34
N GLY A 50 10.67 3.41 12.59
CA GLY A 50 10.74 3.03 11.17
C GLY A 50 11.35 4.13 10.30
N VAL A 51 10.92 5.39 10.49
CA VAL A 51 11.47 6.56 9.79
C VAL A 51 12.95 6.78 10.15
N ILE A 52 13.31 6.69 11.43
CA ILE A 52 14.70 6.79 11.89
C ILE A 52 15.54 5.67 11.28
N ASN A 53 15.03 4.44 11.23
CA ASN A 53 15.73 3.30 10.62
C ASN A 53 15.96 3.52 9.13
N LEU A 54 14.93 3.98 8.41
CA LEU A 54 15.03 4.33 6.99
C LEU A 54 16.10 5.41 6.78
N ALA A 55 16.09 6.46 7.59
CA ALA A 55 17.07 7.53 7.51
C ALA A 55 18.49 7.03 7.80
N ARG A 56 18.68 6.23 8.85
CA ARG A 56 19.98 5.63 9.22
C ARG A 56 20.55 4.78 8.09
N VAL A 57 19.73 3.93 7.45
CA VAL A 57 20.18 3.09 6.34
C VAL A 57 20.64 3.95 5.15
N HIS A 58 19.91 5.01 4.81
CA HIS A 58 20.25 5.87 3.68
C HIS A 58 21.45 6.78 3.96
N VAL A 59 21.61 7.28 5.19
CA VAL A 59 22.83 7.98 5.62
C VAL A 59 24.04 7.04 5.52
N GLY A 60 23.91 5.77 5.93
CA GLY A 60 24.96 4.76 5.78
C GLY A 60 25.35 4.53 4.32
N LYS A 61 24.37 4.42 3.41
CA LYS A 61 24.63 4.29 1.95
C LYS A 61 25.41 5.48 1.39
N ILE A 62 25.12 6.69 1.86
CA ILE A 62 25.82 7.92 1.43
C ILE A 62 27.27 7.90 1.93
N LYS A 63 27.48 7.60 3.23
CA LYS A 63 28.82 7.55 3.84
C LYS A 63 29.72 6.49 3.19
N GLN A 64 29.15 5.39 2.71
CA GLN A 64 29.87 4.32 2.02
C GLN A 64 30.19 4.63 0.55
N GLY A 65 29.81 5.81 0.02
CA GLY A 65 30.17 6.23 -1.34
C GLY A 65 29.61 5.34 -2.45
N LYS A 66 28.50 4.62 -2.20
CA LYS A 66 27.92 3.71 -3.21
C LYS A 66 27.44 4.50 -4.43
N ALA A 67 27.52 3.91 -5.62
CA ALA A 67 27.11 4.53 -6.89
C ALA A 67 25.66 5.09 -6.88
N GLN A 68 24.80 4.62 -5.97
CA GLN A 68 23.42 5.05 -5.80
C GLN A 68 23.20 6.04 -4.63
N ALA A 69 24.27 6.66 -4.10
CA ALA A 69 24.19 7.59 -2.98
C ALA A 69 23.31 8.81 -3.29
N VAL A 70 23.28 9.28 -4.54
CA VAL A 70 22.45 10.43 -4.97
C VAL A 70 20.97 10.18 -4.67
N TYR A 71 20.43 9.00 -4.99
CA TYR A 71 19.05 8.65 -4.69
C TYR A 71 18.77 8.63 -3.18
N SER A 72 19.76 8.25 -2.39
CA SER A 72 19.67 8.27 -0.93
C SER A 72 19.60 9.71 -0.38
N VAL A 73 20.35 10.64 -0.99
CA VAL A 73 20.28 12.07 -0.65
C VAL A 73 18.90 12.64 -1.00
N VAL A 74 18.40 12.37 -2.22
CA VAL A 74 17.07 12.84 -2.66
C VAL A 74 15.98 12.31 -1.72
N LEU A 75 16.04 11.05 -1.32
CA LEU A 75 15.10 10.47 -0.36
C LEU A 75 15.14 11.21 0.99
N LEU A 76 16.32 11.43 1.56
CA LEU A 76 16.45 12.08 2.86
C LEU A 76 15.96 13.54 2.83
N VAL A 77 16.31 14.27 1.77
CA VAL A 77 15.87 15.66 1.60
C VAL A 77 14.35 15.74 1.43
N SER A 78 13.77 14.89 0.57
CA SER A 78 12.32 14.85 0.38
C SER A 78 11.56 14.42 1.64
N LEU A 79 12.11 13.46 2.41
CA LEU A 79 11.56 13.06 3.71
C LEU A 79 11.48 14.26 4.67
N VAL A 80 12.59 15.00 4.83
CA VAL A 80 12.66 16.16 5.74
C VAL A 80 11.70 17.26 5.30
N ILE A 81 11.71 17.61 4.01
CA ILE A 81 10.80 18.63 3.45
C ILE A 81 9.35 18.23 3.71
N THR A 82 8.97 17.00 3.38
CA THR A 82 7.58 16.52 3.52
C THR A 82 7.13 16.54 4.98
N VAL A 83 7.97 16.07 5.91
CA VAL A 83 7.64 16.07 7.34
C VAL A 83 7.47 17.50 7.87
N ILE A 84 8.38 18.42 7.51
CA ILE A 84 8.31 19.82 7.94
C ILE A 84 7.05 20.49 7.37
N THR A 85 6.81 20.34 6.07
CA THR A 85 5.66 20.96 5.40
C THR A 85 4.35 20.43 5.95
N ALA A 86 4.19 19.10 6.08
CA ALA A 86 2.95 18.50 6.58
C ALA A 86 2.69 18.85 8.05
N SER A 87 3.74 18.95 8.87
CA SER A 87 3.60 19.29 10.29
C SER A 87 3.26 20.76 10.50
N TYR A 88 3.83 21.67 9.70
CA TYR A 88 3.60 23.10 9.83
C TYR A 88 2.31 23.58 9.15
N PHE A 89 2.02 23.08 7.95
CA PHE A 89 0.89 23.54 7.13
C PHE A 89 -0.33 22.62 7.20
N THR A 90 -0.30 21.53 7.98
CA THR A 90 -1.33 20.47 8.00
C THR A 90 -1.31 19.63 6.71
N PRO A 91 -1.77 18.37 6.70
CA PRO A 91 -1.78 17.54 5.49
C PRO A 91 -2.59 18.11 4.32
N THR A 92 -3.57 18.97 4.60
CA THR A 92 -4.43 19.63 3.60
C THR A 92 -4.05 21.09 3.33
N GLY A 93 -2.91 21.56 3.84
CA GLY A 93 -2.43 22.92 3.59
C GLY A 93 -1.93 23.13 2.16
N THR A 94 -1.88 24.39 1.73
CA THR A 94 -1.49 24.78 0.36
C THR A 94 -0.17 24.15 -0.09
N TRP A 95 0.86 24.19 0.76
CA TRP A 95 2.18 23.63 0.43
C TRP A 95 2.21 22.10 0.45
N SER A 96 1.47 21.47 1.36
CA SER A 96 1.31 20.01 1.39
C SER A 96 0.60 19.51 0.12
N LEU A 97 -0.47 20.19 -0.28
CA LEU A 97 -1.19 19.92 -1.53
C LEU A 97 -0.35 20.24 -2.76
N TRP A 98 0.50 21.27 -2.71
CA TRP A 98 1.42 21.57 -3.81
C TRP A 98 2.41 20.41 -4.03
N ILE A 99 3.02 19.87 -2.96
CA ILE A 99 3.89 18.68 -3.03
C ILE A 99 3.10 17.50 -3.60
N PHE A 100 1.89 17.25 -3.09
CA PHE A 100 1.03 16.18 -3.58
C PHE A 100 0.74 16.32 -5.08
N ASN A 101 0.27 17.48 -5.53
CA ASN A 101 -0.16 17.70 -6.90
C ASN A 101 0.99 17.79 -7.92
N ASN A 102 2.18 18.24 -7.51
CA ASN A 102 3.30 18.47 -8.42
C ASN A 102 4.39 17.41 -8.33
N ILE A 103 4.43 16.61 -7.26
CA ILE A 103 5.43 15.55 -7.07
C ILE A 103 4.76 14.19 -7.01
N GLN A 104 3.83 13.97 -6.08
CA GLN A 104 3.22 12.65 -5.89
C GLN A 104 2.32 12.26 -7.08
N LEU A 105 1.35 13.10 -7.45
CA LEU A 105 0.41 12.80 -8.55
C LEU A 105 1.13 12.55 -9.89
N PRO A 106 2.13 13.35 -10.31
CA PRO A 106 2.83 13.08 -11.57
C PRO A 106 3.68 11.81 -11.54
N ILE A 107 4.26 11.45 -10.38
CA ILE A 107 4.98 10.17 -10.22
C ILE A 107 4.01 9.00 -10.36
N GLU A 108 2.85 9.07 -9.70
CA GLU A 108 1.78 8.06 -9.83
C GLU A 108 1.30 7.94 -11.28
N ALA A 109 1.05 9.06 -11.96
CA ALA A 109 0.67 9.09 -13.37
C ALA A 109 1.75 8.50 -14.28
N SER A 110 3.03 8.76 -14.00
CA SER A 110 4.15 8.19 -14.77
C SER A 110 4.25 6.68 -14.59
N LEU A 111 4.02 6.16 -13.37
CA LEU A 111 3.94 4.72 -13.12
C LEU A 111 2.76 4.08 -13.85
N MET A 112 1.59 4.74 -13.86
CA MET A 112 0.44 4.28 -14.65
C MET A 112 0.73 4.30 -16.16
N ALA A 113 1.43 5.31 -16.66
CA ALA A 113 1.85 5.38 -18.06
C ALA A 113 2.82 4.25 -18.41
N LEU A 114 3.78 3.95 -17.53
CA LEU A 114 4.68 2.79 -17.70
C LEU A 114 3.90 1.48 -17.75
N LEU A 115 2.91 1.29 -16.87
CA LEU A 115 2.04 0.11 -16.91
C LEU A 115 1.28 -0.01 -18.23
N ALA A 116 0.76 1.10 -18.77
CA ALA A 116 0.10 1.12 -20.08
C ALA A 116 1.05 0.71 -21.22
N ILE A 117 2.27 1.26 -21.24
CA ILE A 117 3.29 0.91 -22.24
C ILE A 117 3.67 -0.58 -22.12
N LEU A 118 3.91 -1.06 -20.90
CA LEU A 118 4.23 -2.46 -20.64
C LEU A 118 3.10 -3.39 -21.09
N LEU A 119 1.84 -2.99 -20.90
CA LEU A 119 0.66 -3.73 -21.34
C LEU A 119 0.57 -3.79 -22.87
N ILE A 120 0.89 -2.71 -23.59
CA ILE A 120 1.02 -2.72 -25.06
C ILE A 120 2.11 -3.68 -25.51
N VAL A 121 3.30 -3.58 -24.92
CA VAL A 121 4.45 -4.45 -25.27
C VAL A 121 4.13 -5.91 -24.97
N ALA A 122 3.48 -6.19 -23.84
CA ALA A 122 3.02 -7.52 -23.48
C ALA A 122 2.00 -8.05 -24.50
N GLY A 123 1.02 -7.24 -24.91
CA GLY A 123 0.04 -7.59 -25.93
C GLY A 123 0.68 -7.95 -27.27
N VAL A 124 1.63 -7.13 -27.76
CA VAL A 124 2.38 -7.40 -28.99
C VAL A 124 3.21 -8.69 -28.88
N ARG A 125 3.85 -8.93 -27.73
CA ARG A 125 4.60 -10.18 -27.48
C ARG A 125 3.67 -11.40 -27.44
N LEU A 126 2.47 -11.25 -26.91
CA LEU A 126 1.45 -12.30 -26.84
C LEU A 126 0.96 -12.71 -28.23
N LEU A 127 0.72 -11.72 -29.11
CA LEU A 127 0.32 -11.92 -30.51
C LEU A 127 1.34 -12.70 -31.34
N ARG A 128 2.63 -12.62 -30.97
CA ARG A 128 3.72 -13.34 -31.64
C ARG A 128 3.90 -14.78 -31.14
N ARG A 129 3.22 -15.19 -30.07
CA ARG A 129 3.21 -16.57 -29.56
C ARG A 129 1.92 -17.27 -29.97
N ARG A 130 1.82 -18.58 -29.74
CA ARG A 130 0.57 -19.33 -29.98
C ARG A 130 -0.54 -18.72 -29.11
N LEU A 131 -1.60 -18.25 -29.77
CA LEU A 131 -2.77 -17.69 -29.10
C LEU A 131 -3.51 -18.80 -28.34
N ASN A 132 -3.53 -18.70 -27.02
CA ASN A 132 -4.42 -19.48 -26.17
C ASN A 132 -5.64 -18.62 -25.78
N THR A 133 -6.71 -19.23 -25.28
CA THR A 133 -7.95 -18.53 -24.90
C THR A 133 -7.69 -17.37 -23.95
N PHE A 134 -6.83 -17.54 -22.95
CA PHE A 134 -6.45 -16.50 -22.01
C PHE A 134 -5.71 -15.32 -22.67
N SER A 135 -4.89 -15.60 -23.68
CA SER A 135 -4.18 -14.56 -24.44
C SER A 135 -5.14 -13.72 -25.25
N VAL A 136 -6.17 -14.34 -25.84
CA VAL A 136 -7.22 -13.63 -26.57
C VAL A 136 -8.02 -12.74 -25.61
N ILE A 137 -8.43 -13.26 -24.44
CA ILE A 137 -9.16 -12.48 -23.43
C ILE A 137 -8.32 -11.29 -22.95
N PHE A 138 -7.04 -11.51 -22.65
CA PHE A 138 -6.13 -10.45 -22.24
C PHE A 138 -6.00 -9.39 -23.33
N LEU A 139 -5.77 -9.81 -24.58
CA LEU A 139 -5.59 -8.89 -25.70
C LEU A 139 -6.83 -8.03 -25.93
N VAL A 140 -8.01 -8.63 -25.96
CA VAL A 140 -9.28 -7.92 -26.17
C VAL A 140 -9.50 -6.92 -25.04
N THR A 141 -9.33 -7.34 -23.78
CA THR A 141 -9.49 -6.46 -22.61
C THR A 141 -8.48 -5.30 -22.65
N ALA A 142 -7.21 -5.59 -22.91
CA ALA A 142 -6.14 -4.61 -23.03
C ALA A 142 -6.44 -3.57 -24.11
N LEU A 143 -6.89 -4.02 -25.29
CA LEU A 143 -7.16 -3.18 -26.44
C LEU A 143 -8.39 -2.28 -26.20
N LEU A 144 -9.45 -2.82 -25.58
CA LEU A 144 -10.62 -2.04 -25.18
C LEU A 144 -10.28 -0.95 -24.15
N VAL A 145 -9.48 -1.28 -23.13
CA VAL A 145 -9.07 -0.32 -22.10
C VAL A 145 -8.17 0.78 -22.68
N LEU A 146 -7.23 0.42 -23.54
CA LEU A 146 -6.33 1.39 -24.20
C LEU A 146 -7.11 2.33 -25.11
N ILE A 147 -7.97 1.81 -25.98
CA ILE A 147 -8.78 2.63 -26.89
C ILE A 147 -9.73 3.54 -26.09
N GLY A 148 -10.38 3.01 -25.05
CA GLY A 148 -11.29 3.80 -24.22
C GLY A 148 -10.61 4.90 -23.40
N THR A 149 -9.28 4.85 -23.23
CA THR A 149 -8.52 5.83 -22.44
C THR A 149 -8.01 6.99 -23.30
N VAL A 150 -7.90 6.84 -24.62
CA VAL A 150 -7.39 7.88 -25.52
C VAL A 150 -8.54 8.77 -26.00
N PRO A 151 -8.55 10.09 -25.71
CA PRO A 151 -9.46 11.01 -26.36
C PRO A 151 -9.12 11.07 -27.85
N ILE A 152 -10.04 10.67 -28.72
CA ILE A 152 -9.80 10.61 -30.16
C ILE A 152 -9.81 12.04 -30.69
N LEU A 153 -8.64 12.52 -31.13
CA LEU A 153 -8.33 13.92 -31.46
C LEU A 153 -9.24 14.61 -32.51
N PHE A 154 -10.19 13.90 -33.13
CA PHE A 154 -11.04 14.41 -34.22
C PHE A 154 -12.54 14.13 -34.10
N VAL A 155 -12.99 13.29 -33.14
CA VAL A 155 -14.40 12.85 -33.06
C VAL A 155 -15.07 13.25 -31.74
N GLY A 156 -14.31 13.71 -30.76
CA GLY A 156 -14.80 13.89 -29.39
C GLY A 156 -14.99 12.54 -28.68
N GLU A 157 -15.50 12.57 -27.45
CA GLU A 157 -15.75 11.36 -26.67
C GLU A 157 -16.88 10.54 -27.31
N ILE A 158 -16.59 9.30 -27.74
CA ILE A 158 -17.63 8.34 -28.14
C ILE A 158 -18.23 7.76 -26.85
N PRO A 159 -19.50 8.04 -26.52
CA PRO A 159 -20.10 7.63 -25.23
C PRO A 159 -20.04 6.11 -25.01
N ALA A 160 -20.17 5.32 -26.08
CA ALA A 160 -20.12 3.86 -26.01
C ALA A 160 -18.76 3.31 -25.58
N LEU A 161 -17.65 3.89 -26.07
CA LEU A 161 -16.29 3.46 -25.69
C LEU A 161 -15.96 3.82 -24.25
N ARG A 162 -16.47 4.97 -23.79
CA ARG A 162 -16.36 5.41 -22.40
C ARG A 162 -17.09 4.46 -21.45
N LEU A 163 -18.33 4.07 -21.78
CA LEU A 163 -19.13 3.15 -20.96
C LEU A 163 -18.47 1.77 -20.85
N ILE A 164 -17.91 1.26 -21.95
CA ILE A 164 -17.16 -0.01 -21.94
C ILE A 164 -15.91 0.09 -21.04
N ARG A 165 -15.14 1.18 -21.15
CA ARG A 165 -13.99 1.42 -20.27
C ARG A 165 -14.40 1.52 -18.81
N GLU A 166 -15.44 2.29 -18.50
CA GLU A 166 -15.94 2.47 -17.14
C GLU A 166 -16.33 1.11 -16.55
N VAL A 167 -17.10 0.28 -17.27
CA VAL A 167 -17.45 -1.07 -16.80
C VAL A 167 -16.20 -1.93 -16.56
N ILE A 168 -15.20 -1.90 -17.44
CA ILE A 168 -13.99 -2.72 -17.29
C ILE A 168 -13.07 -2.20 -16.17
N VAL A 169 -12.89 -0.89 -16.04
CA VAL A 169 -11.97 -0.33 -15.03
C VAL A 169 -12.63 -0.31 -13.67
N GLU A 170 -13.89 0.13 -13.56
CA GLU A 170 -14.58 0.32 -12.29
C GLU A 170 -15.12 -0.98 -11.70
N VAL A 171 -15.38 -2.01 -12.51
CA VAL A 171 -15.84 -3.31 -12.00
C VAL A 171 -14.64 -4.25 -11.76
N PRO A 172 -14.05 -4.94 -12.75
CA PRO A 172 -12.96 -5.88 -12.47
C PRO A 172 -11.64 -5.20 -12.10
N GLY A 173 -11.33 -4.00 -12.62
CA GLY A 173 -10.10 -3.28 -12.25
C GLY A 173 -10.07 -2.88 -10.77
N VAL A 174 -11.11 -2.18 -10.32
CA VAL A 174 -11.28 -1.81 -8.90
C VAL A 174 -11.51 -3.05 -8.03
N ALA A 175 -12.21 -4.08 -8.51
CA ALA A 175 -12.34 -5.35 -7.78
C ALA A 175 -10.97 -6.01 -7.56
N GLY A 176 -10.07 -5.97 -8.55
CA GLY A 176 -8.69 -6.45 -8.42
C GLY A 176 -7.90 -5.64 -7.38
N ALA A 177 -7.97 -4.31 -7.43
CA ALA A 177 -7.30 -3.44 -6.46
C ALA A 177 -7.81 -3.69 -5.03
N ARG A 178 -9.14 -3.78 -4.86
CA ARG A 178 -9.77 -4.16 -3.59
C ARG A 178 -9.39 -5.58 -3.17
N GLY A 179 -9.30 -6.51 -4.10
CA GLY A 179 -8.84 -7.88 -3.86
C GLY A 179 -7.42 -7.93 -3.30
N ILE A 180 -6.50 -7.10 -3.81
CA ILE A 180 -5.15 -6.96 -3.26
C ILE A 180 -5.20 -6.39 -1.84
N LEU A 181 -5.98 -5.34 -1.60
CA LEU A 181 -6.13 -4.76 -0.27
C LEU A 181 -6.72 -5.77 0.74
N LEU A 182 -7.72 -6.54 0.32
CA LEU A 182 -8.30 -7.64 1.09
C LEU A 182 -7.27 -8.75 1.34
N GLY A 183 -6.46 -9.10 0.34
CA GLY A 183 -5.39 -10.08 0.48
C GLY A 183 -4.32 -9.64 1.49
N VAL A 184 -3.90 -8.38 1.44
CA VAL A 184 -2.92 -7.80 2.38
C VAL A 184 -3.49 -7.78 3.79
N THR A 185 -4.75 -7.36 3.96
CA THR A 185 -5.40 -7.35 5.28
C THR A 185 -5.60 -8.76 5.83
N LEU A 186 -6.03 -9.72 5.02
CA LEU A 186 -6.11 -11.13 5.41
C LEU A 186 -4.73 -11.70 5.77
N GLY A 187 -3.68 -11.32 5.04
CA GLY A 187 -2.31 -11.69 5.37
C GLY A 187 -1.87 -11.18 6.74
N ALA A 188 -2.18 -9.91 7.05
CA ALA A 188 -1.91 -9.31 8.36
C ALA A 188 -2.75 -9.95 9.49
N ILE A 189 -4.00 -10.32 9.22
CA ILE A 189 -4.82 -11.08 10.18
C ILE A 189 -4.22 -12.47 10.40
N ALA A 190 -3.80 -13.16 9.35
CA ALA A 190 -3.21 -14.49 9.43
C ALA A 190 -1.92 -14.48 10.27
N THR A 191 -1.06 -13.48 10.12
CA THR A 191 0.13 -13.33 10.99
C THR A 191 -0.27 -13.06 12.44
N GLY A 192 -1.27 -12.21 12.69
CA GLY A 192 -1.81 -12.00 14.03
C GLY A 192 -2.38 -13.27 14.67
N VAL A 193 -3.13 -14.08 13.92
CA VAL A 193 -3.70 -15.35 14.38
C VAL A 193 -2.60 -16.37 14.69
N ARG A 194 -1.55 -16.47 13.86
CA ARG A 194 -0.41 -17.37 14.16
C ARG A 194 0.28 -17.02 15.47
N VAL A 195 0.42 -15.72 15.77
CA VAL A 195 0.95 -15.26 17.06
C VAL A 195 -0.01 -15.64 18.20
N LEU A 196 -1.32 -15.46 18.02
CA LEU A 196 -2.34 -15.82 19.02
C LEU A 196 -2.40 -17.32 19.34
N ILE A 197 -2.21 -18.17 18.34
CA ILE A 197 -2.16 -19.64 18.53
C ILE A 197 -0.78 -20.08 19.08
N GLY A 198 0.20 -19.16 19.14
CA GLY A 198 1.55 -19.43 19.61
C GLY A 198 2.43 -20.19 18.61
N ALA A 199 2.00 -20.25 17.34
CA ALA A 199 2.77 -20.82 16.25
C ALA A 199 3.99 -19.93 15.91
N ASP A 200 3.79 -18.61 15.90
CA ASP A 200 4.87 -17.63 15.76
C ASP A 200 5.22 -17.02 17.12
N ARG A 201 6.51 -17.01 17.48
CA ARG A 201 7.02 -16.49 18.76
C ARG A 201 7.96 -15.29 18.55
N PRO A 202 7.43 -14.10 18.20
CA PRO A 202 8.25 -12.95 17.80
C PRO A 202 9.13 -12.39 18.93
N TYR A 203 8.86 -12.76 20.19
CA TYR A 203 9.58 -12.30 21.37
C TYR A 203 10.61 -13.32 21.89
N GLY A 204 10.78 -14.44 21.18
CA GLY A 204 11.85 -15.40 21.45
C GLY A 204 13.08 -15.03 20.63
N GLY A 205 14.02 -14.32 21.24
CA GLY A 205 15.40 -14.34 20.76
C GLY A 205 16.01 -15.74 20.89
#